data_AF-A0A357CEF9-F1
#
_entry.id   AF-A0A357CEF9-F1
#
_cell.length_a   1.000
_cell.length_b   1.000
_cell.length_c   1.000
_cell.angle_alpha   90.00
_cell.angle_beta   90.00
_cell.angle_gamma   90.00
#
_symmetry.space_group_name_H-M   'P 1'
#
loop_
_entity.id
_entity.type
_entity.pdbx_description
1 polymer ?
#
loop_
_entity_poly.entity_id
_entity_poly.type
_entity_poly.pdbx_seq_one_letter_code
_entity_poly.pdbx_strand_id
1 'polypeptide(L)'
;MGNSIFTEVPQSQLKKWPSFTILISALLIQVNNLMFGFNLRLLTDLRTFIPAVLIANAILAGLFLLSGRVGVQWRLPAATLYGKIFGKLGCKLIMLLILPTGLIWIGWMTEMVAKSLLGIYPSLNYVLIITVIVGISVLSSIKELKGMELSSNLQVPIVALVIIIAGIRVLVTGNANAVPEAPLSEKLNLVQSISYVMLTWIGFLPFYADYTRFVRTKKDLAIATGIGWVVIYSLVMIAGG
;
A
#
# COMPACT_ATOMS: atom_id res chain seq x y z
N MET A 1 13.14 -13.81 29.29
CA MET A 1 11.88 -13.78 28.53
C MET A 1 12.21 -13.44 27.08
N GLY A 2 12.18 -14.42 26.17
CA GLY A 2 12.49 -14.18 24.76
C GLY A 2 11.37 -13.38 24.11
N ASN A 3 11.71 -12.26 23.45
CA ASN A 3 10.74 -11.42 22.74
C ASN A 3 10.07 -12.22 21.62
N SER A 4 8.84 -12.69 21.85
CA SER A 4 8.06 -13.53 20.92
C SER A 4 7.77 -12.85 19.56
N ILE A 5 7.91 -11.53 19.48
CA ILE A 5 7.70 -10.76 18.25
C ILE A 5 8.81 -10.95 17.21
N PHE A 6 10.00 -11.43 17.61
CA PHE A 6 11.16 -11.63 16.73
C PHE A 6 11.41 -13.09 16.36
N THR A 7 10.55 -14.01 16.80
CA THR A 7 10.66 -15.44 16.51
C THR A 7 9.95 -15.82 15.22
N GLU A 8 10.21 -17.04 14.75
CA GLU A 8 9.57 -17.57 13.54
C GLU A 8 8.04 -17.66 13.70
N VAL A 9 7.30 -17.31 12.65
CA VAL A 9 5.84 -17.41 12.62
C VAL A 9 5.40 -18.88 12.73
N PRO A 10 4.53 -19.24 13.70
CA PRO A 10 4.01 -20.60 13.83
C PRO A 10 3.22 -21.05 12.59
N GLN A 11 3.32 -22.35 12.24
CA GLN A 11 2.63 -22.93 11.08
C GLN A 11 1.11 -22.71 11.10
N SER A 12 0.49 -22.64 12.29
CA SER A 12 -0.94 -22.39 12.46
C SER A 12 -1.39 -21.00 12.02
N GLN A 13 -0.46 -20.03 11.97
CA GLN A 13 -0.76 -18.65 11.59
C GLN A 13 -0.59 -18.40 10.08
N LEU A 14 -0.13 -19.40 9.31
CA LEU A 14 0.15 -19.24 7.90
C LEU A 14 -1.10 -19.20 7.03
N LYS A 15 -1.09 -18.25 6.11
CA LYS A 15 -2.21 -17.92 5.23
C LYS A 15 -1.95 -18.40 3.82
N LYS A 16 -3.02 -18.90 3.19
CA LYS A 16 -3.05 -19.24 1.75
C LYS A 16 -3.25 -17.96 0.95
N TRP A 17 -3.09 -18.06 -0.38
CA TRP A 17 -3.19 -16.91 -1.26
C TRP A 17 -4.46 -16.05 -1.10
N PRO A 18 -5.70 -16.56 -0.89
CA PRO A 18 -6.87 -15.68 -0.87
C PRO A 18 -6.86 -14.71 0.32
N SER A 19 -6.58 -15.24 1.52
CA SER A 19 -6.50 -14.43 2.74
C SER A 19 -5.35 -13.44 2.65
N PHE A 20 -4.21 -13.85 2.08
CA PHE A 20 -3.08 -12.95 1.91
C PHE A 20 -3.31 -11.89 0.81
N THR A 21 -4.05 -12.22 -0.26
CA THR A 21 -4.48 -11.25 -1.26
C THR A 21 -5.32 -10.17 -0.61
N ILE A 22 -6.27 -10.51 0.29
CA ILE A 22 -7.08 -9.50 0.99
C ILE A 22 -6.18 -8.59 1.86
N LEU A 23 -5.20 -9.17 2.56
CA LEU A 23 -4.23 -8.40 3.34
C LEU A 23 -3.44 -7.40 2.48
N ILE A 24 -2.88 -7.87 1.35
CA ILE A 24 -2.16 -7.01 0.40
C ILE A 24 -3.11 -5.96 -0.19
N SER A 25 -4.35 -6.34 -0.52
CA SER A 25 -5.34 -5.44 -1.10
C SER A 25 -5.62 -4.26 -0.17
N ALA A 26 -5.72 -4.50 1.14
CA ALA A 26 -5.89 -3.42 2.13
C ALA A 26 -4.68 -2.47 2.18
N LEU A 27 -3.48 -2.98 1.92
CA LEU A 27 -2.26 -2.17 1.84
C LEU A 27 -2.21 -1.34 0.54
N LEU A 28 -2.78 -1.86 -0.55
CA LEU A 28 -2.76 -1.20 -1.86
C LEU A 28 -3.97 -0.27 -2.09
N ILE A 29 -5.10 -0.56 -1.48
CA ILE A 29 -6.32 0.24 -1.57
C ILE A 29 -6.28 1.30 -0.48
N GLN A 30 -5.66 2.44 -0.80
CA GLN A 30 -5.51 3.57 0.10
C GLN A 30 -5.73 4.89 -0.65
N VAL A 31 -6.18 5.92 0.07
CA VAL A 31 -6.52 7.23 -0.53
C VAL A 31 -5.30 7.90 -1.18
N ASN A 32 -4.11 7.73 -0.61
CA ASN A 32 -2.87 8.27 -1.18
C ASN A 32 -2.53 7.63 -2.53
N ASN A 33 -2.86 6.35 -2.71
CA ASN A 33 -2.62 5.62 -3.95
C ASN A 33 -3.57 6.07 -5.07
N LEU A 34 -4.83 6.38 -4.72
CA LEU A 34 -5.75 7.09 -5.62
C LEU A 34 -5.18 8.46 -6.00
N MET A 35 -4.63 9.20 -5.04
CA MET A 35 -4.02 10.50 -5.30
C MET A 35 -2.76 10.43 -6.16
N PHE A 36 -1.94 9.39 -6.04
CA PHE A 36 -0.83 9.18 -6.97
C PHE A 36 -1.31 8.92 -8.40
N GLY A 37 -2.40 8.18 -8.57
CA GLY A 37 -3.07 8.01 -9.87
C GLY A 37 -3.55 9.33 -10.45
N PHE A 38 -4.28 10.11 -9.65
CA PHE A 38 -4.76 11.45 -10.01
C PHE A 38 -3.62 12.39 -10.43
N ASN A 39 -2.58 12.48 -9.60
CA ASN A 39 -1.44 13.35 -9.86
C ASN A 39 -0.70 12.93 -11.14
N LEU A 40 -0.53 11.62 -11.38
CA LEU A 40 0.08 11.15 -12.62
C LEU A 40 -0.79 11.47 -13.84
N ARG A 41 -2.12 11.37 -13.72
CA ARG A 41 -3.05 11.72 -14.80
C ARG A 41 -3.04 13.21 -15.13
N LEU A 42 -2.83 14.08 -14.15
CA LEU A 42 -2.63 15.52 -14.39
C LEU A 42 -1.33 15.84 -15.13
N LEU A 43 -0.40 14.89 -15.21
CA LEU A 43 0.91 15.03 -15.87
C LEU A 43 1.00 14.26 -17.20
N THR A 44 -0.03 13.49 -17.56
CA THR A 44 0.01 12.54 -18.68
C THR A 44 -1.31 12.43 -19.41
N ASP A 45 -1.26 12.08 -20.70
CA ASP A 45 -2.45 11.66 -21.46
C ASP A 45 -2.82 10.21 -21.14
N LEU A 46 -4.09 9.84 -21.34
CA LEU A 46 -4.57 8.46 -21.12
C LEU A 46 -3.73 7.38 -21.83
N ARG A 47 -3.22 7.71 -23.03
CA ARG A 47 -2.36 6.82 -23.83
C ARG A 47 -1.00 6.54 -23.19
N THR A 48 -0.52 7.44 -22.34
CA THR A 48 0.73 7.26 -21.59
C THR A 48 0.43 6.74 -20.18
N PHE A 49 -0.61 7.25 -19.54
CA PHE A 49 -1.03 6.92 -18.19
C PHE A 49 -1.32 5.42 -18.01
N ILE A 50 -2.23 4.85 -18.80
CA ILE A 50 -2.66 3.46 -18.63
C ILE A 50 -1.47 2.50 -18.84
N PRO A 51 -0.69 2.58 -19.94
CA PRO A 51 0.47 1.71 -20.10
C PRO A 51 1.53 1.92 -19.02
N ALA A 52 1.78 3.16 -18.57
CA ALA A 52 2.75 3.43 -17.52
C ALA A 52 2.39 2.70 -16.22
N VAL A 53 1.13 2.80 -15.79
CA VAL A 53 0.62 2.13 -14.59
C VAL A 53 0.76 0.61 -14.72
N LEU A 54 0.32 0.03 -15.84
CA LEU A 54 0.35 -1.42 -16.05
C LEU A 54 1.78 -1.98 -16.09
N ILE A 55 2.68 -1.32 -16.82
CA ILE A 55 4.08 -1.74 -16.95
C ILE A 55 4.80 -1.62 -15.61
N ALA A 56 4.67 -0.47 -14.94
CA ALA A 56 5.30 -0.25 -13.64
C ALA A 56 4.82 -1.26 -12.60
N ASN A 57 3.51 -1.55 -12.57
CA ASN A 57 2.94 -2.49 -11.62
C ASN A 57 3.35 -3.95 -11.90
N ALA A 58 3.54 -4.32 -13.17
CA ALA A 58 4.13 -5.61 -13.52
C ALA A 58 5.58 -5.73 -13.02
N ILE A 59 6.37 -4.66 -13.16
CA ILE A 59 7.76 -4.61 -12.64
C ILE A 59 7.74 -4.70 -11.11
N LEU A 60 6.90 -3.91 -10.43
CA LEU A 60 6.74 -3.94 -8.98
C LEU A 60 6.32 -5.34 -8.51
N ALA A 61 5.37 -6.00 -9.18
CA ALA A 61 4.97 -7.37 -8.85
C ALA A 61 6.16 -8.34 -8.86
N GLY A 62 7.05 -8.21 -9.86
CA GLY A 62 8.29 -8.99 -9.94
C GLY A 62 9.25 -8.71 -8.79
N LEU A 63 9.50 -7.44 -8.48
CA LEU A 63 10.39 -7.02 -7.39
C LEU A 63 9.86 -7.46 -6.02
N PHE A 64 8.56 -7.27 -5.78
CA PHE A 64 7.90 -7.70 -4.54
C PHE A 64 7.83 -9.22 -4.43
N LEU A 65 7.70 -9.96 -5.54
CA LEU A 65 7.79 -11.41 -5.51
C LEU A 65 9.20 -11.88 -5.09
N LEU A 66 10.25 -11.23 -5.61
CA LEU A 66 11.63 -11.54 -5.24
C LEU A 66 11.91 -11.23 -3.77
N SER A 67 11.57 -10.03 -3.31
CA SER A 67 11.72 -9.64 -1.90
C SER A 67 10.88 -10.53 -0.99
N GLY A 68 9.63 -10.78 -1.36
CA GLY A 68 8.67 -11.53 -0.56
C GLY A 68 9.09 -12.98 -0.30
N ARG A 69 9.88 -13.59 -1.20
CA ARG A 69 10.43 -14.94 -1.01
C ARG A 69 11.28 -15.06 0.25
N VAL A 70 11.97 -13.98 0.63
CA VAL A 70 12.77 -13.94 1.86
C VAL A 70 11.87 -14.14 3.08
N GLY A 71 10.74 -13.42 3.15
CA GLY A 71 9.78 -13.59 4.25
C GLY A 71 9.16 -14.99 4.28
N VAL A 72 8.79 -15.56 3.13
CA VAL A 72 8.22 -16.94 3.08
C VAL A 72 9.20 -18.00 3.55
N GLN A 73 10.49 -17.84 3.20
CA GLN A 73 11.53 -18.83 3.52
C GLN A 73 11.98 -18.75 4.96
N TRP A 74 12.20 -17.55 5.48
CA TRP A 74 12.77 -17.36 6.81
C TRP A 74 11.72 -17.17 7.89
N ARG A 75 10.53 -16.65 7.54
CA ARG A 75 9.41 -16.38 8.44
C ARG A 75 9.76 -15.55 9.67
N LEU A 76 10.77 -14.71 9.51
CA LEU A 76 11.25 -13.77 10.50
C LEU A 76 10.85 -12.36 10.08
N PRO A 77 10.62 -11.45 11.03
CA PRO A 77 10.45 -10.04 10.72
C PRO A 77 11.72 -9.44 10.10
N ALA A 78 11.54 -8.37 9.31
CA ALA A 78 12.60 -7.69 8.58
C ALA A 78 13.74 -7.23 9.51
N ALA A 79 13.41 -6.73 10.72
CA ALA A 79 14.39 -6.35 11.72
C ALA A 79 15.34 -7.51 12.10
N THR A 80 14.80 -8.72 12.29
CA THR A 80 15.63 -9.90 12.59
C THR A 80 16.48 -10.30 11.39
N LEU A 81 15.94 -10.17 10.17
CA LEU A 81 16.67 -10.44 8.94
C LEU A 81 17.84 -9.46 8.74
N TYR A 82 17.65 -8.17 8.99
CA TYR A 82 18.74 -7.18 8.97
C TYR A 82 19.81 -7.48 10.01
N GLY A 83 19.40 -7.93 11.19
CA GLY A 83 20.35 -8.39 12.23
C GLY A 83 21.25 -9.54 11.75
N LYS A 84 20.74 -10.43 10.90
CA LYS A 84 21.51 -11.53 10.31
C LYS A 84 22.43 -11.08 9.17
N ILE A 85 22.00 -10.11 8.36
CA ILE A 85 22.76 -9.65 7.17
C ILE A 85 23.84 -8.63 7.56
N PHE A 86 23.49 -7.63 8.37
CA PHE A 86 24.35 -6.48 8.68
C PHE A 86 24.92 -6.51 10.11
N GLY A 87 24.63 -7.57 10.87
CA GLY A 87 24.97 -7.66 12.28
C GLY A 87 24.16 -6.70 13.17
N LYS A 88 24.46 -6.72 14.47
CA LYS A 88 23.72 -5.94 15.47
C LYS A 88 23.84 -4.43 15.26
N LEU A 89 25.02 -3.93 14.89
CA LEU A 89 25.26 -2.50 14.70
C LEU A 89 24.59 -1.99 13.41
N GLY A 90 24.77 -2.70 12.29
CA GLY A 90 24.14 -2.34 11.02
C GLY A 90 22.62 -2.37 11.09
N CYS A 91 22.03 -3.36 11.79
CA CYS A 91 20.60 -3.39 12.04
C CYS A 91 20.11 -2.17 12.83
N LYS A 92 20.84 -1.75 13.88
CA LYS A 92 20.46 -0.55 14.65
C LYS A 92 20.47 0.71 13.78
N LEU A 93 21.52 0.88 12.96
CA LEU A 93 21.65 2.03 12.05
C LEU A 93 20.52 2.07 11.02
N ILE A 94 20.24 0.93 10.39
CA ILE A 94 19.15 0.80 9.42
C ILE A 94 17.80 1.14 10.08
N MET A 95 17.50 0.54 11.23
CA MET A 95 16.24 0.80 11.94
C MET A 95 16.11 2.25 12.40
N LEU A 96 17.22 2.90 12.78
CA LEU A 96 17.24 4.32 13.16
C LEU A 96 16.96 5.24 11.96
N LEU A 97 17.39 4.87 10.75
CA LEU A 97 17.09 5.61 9.52
C LEU A 97 15.63 5.41 9.06
N ILE A 98 15.07 4.23 9.29
CA ILE A 98 13.71 3.88 8.83
C ILE A 98 12.64 4.45 9.75
N LEU A 99 12.90 4.52 11.05
CA LEU A 99 11.93 4.94 12.05
C LEU A 99 11.33 6.35 11.73
N PRO A 100 12.13 7.40 11.44
CA PRO A 100 11.58 8.69 11.05
C PRO A 100 10.71 8.62 9.80
N THR A 101 11.14 7.86 8.78
CA THR A 101 10.38 7.68 7.53
C THR A 101 9.01 7.06 7.79
N GLY A 102 8.94 6.03 8.64
CA GLY A 102 7.68 5.41 9.03
C GLY A 102 6.76 6.37 9.81
N LEU A 103 7.32 7.16 10.73
CA LEU A 103 6.56 8.15 11.49
C LEU A 103 6.02 9.28 10.61
N ILE A 104 6.84 9.78 9.68
CA ILE A 104 6.43 10.79 8.69
C ILE A 104 5.29 10.24 7.83
N TRP A 105 5.38 8.98 7.39
CA TRP A 105 4.34 8.35 6.59
C TRP A 105 3.01 8.24 7.35
N ILE A 106 3.04 7.78 8.60
CA ILE A 106 1.84 7.70 9.46
C ILE A 106 1.24 9.10 9.69
N GLY A 107 2.08 10.09 9.97
CA GLY A 107 1.66 11.48 10.16
C GLY A 107 0.97 12.04 8.92
N TRP A 108 1.59 11.89 7.75
CA TRP A 108 1.05 12.35 6.47
C TRP A 108 -0.29 11.69 6.12
N MET A 109 -0.42 10.38 6.31
CA MET A 109 -1.69 9.66 6.10
C MET A 109 -2.80 10.15 7.03
N THR A 110 -2.46 10.35 8.31
CA THR A 110 -3.42 10.82 9.32
C THR A 110 -3.91 12.22 8.99
N GLU A 111 -3.01 13.12 8.61
CA GLU A 111 -3.34 14.48 8.19
C GLU A 111 -4.24 14.49 6.95
N MET A 112 -3.92 13.68 5.93
CA MET A 112 -4.69 13.62 4.69
C MET A 112 -6.14 13.18 4.94
N VAL A 113 -6.35 12.18 5.79
CA VAL A 113 -7.70 11.73 6.18
C VAL A 113 -8.41 12.80 7.01
N ALA A 114 -7.72 13.44 7.96
CA ALA A 114 -8.30 14.50 8.78
C ALA A 114 -8.75 15.71 7.93
N LYS A 115 -7.94 16.14 6.96
CA LYS A 115 -8.29 17.21 6.02
C LYS A 115 -9.47 16.83 5.13
N SER A 116 -9.52 15.59 4.66
CA SER A 116 -10.67 15.10 3.88
C SER A 116 -11.97 15.17 4.68
N LEU A 117 -11.94 14.83 5.97
CA LEU A 117 -13.10 14.95 6.86
C LEU A 117 -13.51 16.39 7.11
N LEU A 118 -12.55 17.29 7.35
CA LEU A 118 -12.83 18.72 7.53
C LEU A 118 -13.39 19.38 6.27
N GLY A 119 -13.00 18.93 5.08
CA GLY A 119 -13.59 19.39 3.82
C GLY A 119 -15.09 19.11 3.71
N ILE A 120 -15.58 18.05 4.36
CA ILE A 120 -17.00 17.67 4.39
C ILE A 120 -17.70 18.26 5.61
N TYR A 121 -17.02 18.27 6.77
CA TYR A 121 -17.53 18.75 8.05
C TYR A 121 -16.59 19.80 8.67
N PRO A 122 -16.68 21.07 8.23
CA PRO A 122 -15.73 22.11 8.66
C PRO A 122 -15.80 22.46 10.14
N SER A 123 -16.91 22.13 10.82
CA SER A 123 -17.14 22.39 12.24
C SER A 123 -16.42 21.43 13.18
N LEU A 124 -15.82 20.35 12.67
CA LEU A 124 -15.10 19.38 13.49
C LEU A 124 -13.74 19.94 13.95
N ASN A 125 -13.31 19.55 15.15
CA ASN A 125 -12.01 19.95 15.67
C ASN A 125 -10.90 19.07 15.07
N TYR A 126 -9.93 19.69 14.38
CA TYR A 126 -8.81 19.00 13.74
C TYR A 126 -8.00 18.11 14.68
N VAL A 127 -7.68 18.61 15.88
CA VAL A 127 -6.88 17.86 16.87
C VAL A 127 -7.64 16.63 17.34
N LEU A 128 -8.94 16.78 17.61
CA LEU A 128 -9.79 15.65 18.03
C LEU A 128 -9.85 14.56 16.94
N ILE A 129 -9.98 14.94 15.67
CA ILE A 129 -9.98 13.99 14.54
C ILE A 129 -8.67 13.20 14.52
N ILE A 130 -7.53 13.89 14.59
CA ILE A 130 -6.21 13.23 14.61
C ILE A 130 -6.10 12.26 15.78
N THR A 131 -6.48 12.68 16.99
CA THR A 131 -6.40 11.84 18.18
C THR A 131 -7.24 10.57 18.03
N VAL A 132 -8.45 10.69 17.46
CA VAL A 132 -9.32 9.53 17.19
C VAL A 132 -8.69 8.58 16.16
N ILE A 133 -8.17 9.11 15.04
CA ILE A 133 -7.54 8.30 13.99
C ILE A 133 -6.32 7.54 14.54
N VAL A 134 -5.44 8.23 15.26
CA VAL A 134 -4.25 7.61 15.87
C VAL A 134 -4.67 6.60 16.94
N GLY A 135 -5.65 6.92 17.77
CA GLY A 135 -6.17 6.02 18.80
C GLY A 135 -6.70 4.71 18.22
N ILE A 136 -7.54 4.78 17.18
CA ILE A 136 -8.06 3.59 16.49
C ILE A 136 -6.92 2.80 15.84
N SER A 137 -5.97 3.48 15.21
CA SER A 137 -4.81 2.84 14.56
C SER A 137 -3.97 2.06 15.56
N VAL A 138 -3.66 2.64 16.71
CA VAL A 138 -2.93 1.97 17.81
C VAL A 138 -3.73 0.77 18.32
N LEU A 139 -5.02 0.93 18.62
CA LEU A 139 -5.88 -0.17 19.09
C LEU A 139 -5.93 -1.35 18.11
N SER A 140 -5.95 -1.06 16.79
CA SER A 140 -5.98 -2.09 15.75
C SER A 140 -4.67 -2.89 15.67
N SER A 141 -3.53 -2.28 16.03
CA SER A 141 -2.20 -2.91 15.98
C SER A 141 -1.90 -3.88 17.14
N ILE A 142 -2.64 -3.80 18.25
CA ILE A 142 -2.40 -4.60 19.47
C ILE A 142 -2.50 -6.11 19.20
N LYS A 143 -3.30 -6.53 18.21
CA LYS A 143 -3.52 -7.94 17.87
C LYS A 143 -2.69 -8.44 16.68
N GLU A 144 -1.64 -7.69 16.29
CA GLU A 144 -0.76 -7.98 15.14
C GLU A 144 -1.57 -8.43 13.91
N LEU A 145 -1.38 -9.68 13.47
CA LEU A 145 -2.02 -10.24 12.27
C LEU A 145 -3.54 -10.30 12.37
N LYS A 146 -4.11 -10.66 13.53
CA LYS A 146 -5.58 -10.78 13.68
C LYS A 146 -6.27 -9.42 13.58
N GLY A 147 -5.62 -8.37 14.07
CA GLY A 147 -6.08 -6.99 13.93
C GLY A 147 -6.09 -6.57 12.47
N MET A 148 -4.95 -6.78 11.79
CA MET A 148 -4.80 -6.49 10.37
C MET A 148 -5.83 -7.25 9.50
N GLU A 149 -6.05 -8.54 9.76
CA GLU A 149 -7.04 -9.32 9.00
C GLU A 149 -8.46 -8.81 9.18
N LEU A 150 -8.85 -8.48 10.41
CA LEU A 150 -10.19 -7.95 10.69
C LEU A 150 -10.40 -6.61 9.97
N SER A 151 -9.41 -5.71 10.05
CA SER A 151 -9.49 -4.43 9.35
C SER A 151 -9.49 -4.59 7.84
N SER A 152 -8.66 -5.49 7.28
CA SER A 152 -8.57 -5.72 5.84
C SER A 152 -9.86 -6.32 5.27
N ASN A 153 -10.45 -7.31 5.96
CA ASN A 153 -11.70 -7.93 5.52
C ASN A 153 -12.88 -6.96 5.52
N LEU A 154 -12.85 -5.92 6.36
CA LEU A 154 -13.87 -4.87 6.38
C LEU A 154 -13.57 -3.77 5.35
N GLN A 155 -12.33 -3.27 5.32
CA GLN A 155 -11.93 -2.13 4.50
C GLN A 155 -11.98 -2.44 3.00
N VAL A 156 -11.47 -3.60 2.58
CA VAL A 156 -11.32 -3.92 1.15
C VAL A 156 -12.67 -3.92 0.42
N PRO A 157 -13.74 -4.61 0.91
CA PRO A 157 -15.05 -4.56 0.25
C PRO A 157 -15.66 -3.16 0.23
N ILE A 158 -15.52 -2.39 1.32
CA ILE A 158 -16.08 -1.03 1.41
C ILE A 158 -15.44 -0.12 0.38
N VAL A 159 -14.11 -0.09 0.31
CA VAL A 159 -13.42 0.82 -0.61
C VAL A 159 -13.57 0.36 -2.06
N ALA A 160 -13.59 -0.97 -2.32
CA ALA A 160 -13.90 -1.49 -3.65
C ALA A 160 -15.30 -1.04 -4.11
N LEU A 161 -16.31 -1.10 -3.24
CA LEU A 161 -17.65 -0.62 -3.53
C LEU A 161 -17.66 0.89 -3.83
N VAL A 162 -16.94 1.68 -3.05
CA VAL A 162 -16.83 3.14 -3.27
C VAL A 162 -16.20 3.43 -4.64
N ILE A 163 -15.12 2.73 -5.02
CA ILE A 163 -14.48 2.88 -6.33
C ILE A 163 -15.46 2.53 -7.46
N ILE A 164 -16.22 1.44 -7.33
CA ILE A 164 -17.23 1.03 -8.33
C ILE A 164 -18.34 2.08 -8.45
N ILE A 165 -18.88 2.55 -7.32
CA ILE A 165 -19.95 3.57 -7.31
C ILE A 165 -19.44 4.88 -7.93
N ALA A 166 -18.23 5.31 -7.58
CA ALA A 166 -17.62 6.50 -8.16
C ALA A 166 -17.44 6.37 -9.67
N GLY A 167 -16.93 5.22 -10.14
CA GLY A 167 -16.80 4.93 -11.57
C GLY A 167 -18.13 4.95 -12.31
N ILE A 168 -19.17 4.30 -11.77
CA ILE A 168 -20.53 4.32 -12.36
C ILE A 168 -21.08 5.75 -12.40
N ARG A 169 -20.91 6.53 -11.32
CA ARG A 169 -21.36 7.93 -11.27
C ARG A 169 -20.72 8.75 -12.37
N VAL A 170 -19.42 8.63 -12.61
CA VAL A 170 -18.70 9.35 -13.68
C VAL A 170 -19.21 8.95 -15.07
N LEU A 171 -19.46 7.66 -15.30
CA LEU A 171 -19.98 7.17 -16.58
C LEU A 171 -21.42 7.62 -16.85
N VAL A 172 -22.28 7.62 -15.82
CA VAL A 172 -23.72 7.98 -15.93
C VAL A 172 -23.93 9.48 -16.05
N THR A 173 -23.13 10.33 -15.39
CA THR A 173 -23.25 11.79 -15.51
C THR A 173 -22.75 12.33 -16.84
N GLY A 174 -22.30 11.46 -17.76
CA GLY A 174 -21.93 11.84 -19.13
C GLY A 174 -20.65 12.64 -19.24
N ASN A 175 -19.91 12.81 -18.13
CA ASN A 175 -18.73 13.65 -18.08
C ASN A 175 -17.43 12.85 -18.18
N ALA A 176 -17.43 11.83 -19.05
CA ALA A 176 -16.21 11.09 -19.40
C ALA A 176 -15.10 12.02 -19.97
N ASN A 177 -15.48 13.21 -20.45
CA ASN A 177 -14.60 14.29 -20.89
C ASN A 177 -14.27 15.34 -19.79
N ALA A 178 -14.83 15.26 -18.57
CA ALA A 178 -14.41 16.11 -17.45
C ALA A 178 -13.23 15.56 -16.66
N VAL A 179 -12.59 14.50 -17.14
CA VAL A 179 -11.23 14.20 -16.69
C VAL A 179 -10.37 15.38 -17.14
N PRO A 180 -9.88 16.22 -16.21
CA PRO A 180 -9.14 17.41 -16.61
C PRO A 180 -7.99 17.00 -17.51
N GLU A 181 -7.92 17.57 -18.72
CA GLU A 181 -6.71 17.45 -19.51
C GLU A 181 -5.56 18.06 -18.71
N ALA A 182 -4.41 17.37 -18.72
CA ALA A 182 -3.22 17.76 -17.99
C ALA A 182 -2.92 19.25 -18.24
N PRO A 183 -2.97 20.14 -17.22
CA PRO A 183 -2.84 21.58 -17.42
C PRO A 183 -1.40 22.06 -17.71
N LEU A 184 -0.49 21.16 -18.06
CA LEU A 184 0.96 21.42 -18.07
C LEU A 184 1.55 21.37 -19.48
N SER A 185 2.42 22.36 -19.74
CA SER A 185 3.21 22.51 -20.97
C SER A 185 4.28 21.42 -21.14
N GLU A 186 4.66 20.72 -20.07
CA GLU A 186 5.55 19.55 -20.12
C GLU A 186 4.84 18.31 -19.56
N LYS A 187 4.42 17.43 -20.47
CA LYS A 187 3.88 16.12 -20.13
C LYS A 187 5.01 15.14 -19.84
N LEU A 188 4.85 14.30 -18.83
CA LEU A 188 5.79 13.21 -18.59
C LEU A 188 5.72 12.21 -19.74
N ASN A 189 6.89 11.78 -20.23
CA ASN A 189 6.96 10.68 -21.17
C ASN A 189 6.69 9.33 -20.46
N LEU A 190 6.55 8.26 -21.24
CA LEU A 190 6.23 6.93 -20.71
C LEU A 190 7.25 6.44 -19.67
N VAL A 191 8.55 6.67 -19.89
CA VAL A 191 9.62 6.20 -18.99
C VAL A 191 9.61 6.95 -17.66
N GLN A 192 9.40 8.27 -17.71
CA GLN A 192 9.25 9.10 -16.52
C GLN A 192 8.00 8.71 -15.73
N SER A 193 6.91 8.40 -16.44
CA SER A 193 5.65 7.96 -15.84
C SER A 193 5.79 6.59 -15.15
N ILE A 194 6.49 5.63 -15.78
CA ILE A 194 6.81 4.33 -15.17
C ILE A 194 7.64 4.54 -13.89
N SER A 195 8.67 5.39 -13.97
CA SER A 195 9.52 5.71 -12.82
C SER A 195 8.71 6.33 -11.67
N TYR A 196 7.78 7.24 -11.99
CA TYR A 196 6.88 7.86 -11.00
C TYR A 196 6.07 6.80 -10.24
N VAL A 197 5.42 5.88 -10.97
CA VAL A 197 4.65 4.80 -10.35
C VAL A 197 5.55 3.90 -9.51
N MET A 198 6.74 3.54 -9.98
CA MET A 198 7.66 2.68 -9.22
C MET A 198 8.12 3.32 -7.91
N LEU A 199 8.38 4.63 -7.89
CA LEU A 199 8.83 5.36 -6.70
C LEU A 199 7.81 5.32 -5.56
N THR A 200 6.52 5.11 -5.86
CA THR A 200 5.48 5.04 -4.83
C THR A 200 5.68 3.87 -3.85
N TRP A 201 6.34 2.78 -4.27
CA TRP A 201 6.46 1.56 -3.48
C TRP A 201 7.86 0.96 -3.39
N ILE A 202 8.82 1.40 -4.20
CA ILE A 202 10.16 0.78 -4.22
C ILE A 202 10.84 0.80 -2.85
N GLY A 203 10.62 1.86 -2.05
CA GLY A 203 11.16 1.97 -0.69
C GLY A 203 10.58 0.95 0.30
N PHE A 204 9.45 0.32 -0.04
CA PHE A 204 8.79 -0.67 0.80
C PHE A 204 9.29 -2.11 0.57
N LEU A 205 10.02 -2.36 -0.53
CA LEU A 205 10.57 -3.68 -0.86
C LEU A 205 11.28 -4.36 0.32
N PRO A 206 12.15 -3.67 1.10
CA PRO A 206 12.89 -4.32 2.18
C PRO A 206 11.99 -4.78 3.35
N PHE A 207 10.81 -4.18 3.52
CA PHE A 207 9.86 -4.47 4.60
C PHE A 207 8.79 -5.48 4.22
N TYR A 208 8.72 -5.88 2.94
CA TYR A 208 7.68 -6.79 2.49
C TYR A 208 7.74 -8.15 3.21
N ALA A 209 8.92 -8.53 3.72
CA ALA A 209 9.09 -9.72 4.56
C ALA A 209 8.23 -9.71 5.84
N ASP A 210 7.90 -8.54 6.41
CA ASP A 210 7.03 -8.44 7.59
C ASP A 210 5.60 -8.89 7.30
N TYR A 211 5.18 -8.83 6.04
CA TYR A 211 3.89 -9.30 5.56
C TYR A 211 4.00 -10.73 5.02
N THR A 212 5.01 -11.02 4.20
CA THR A 212 5.13 -12.32 3.53
C THR A 212 5.59 -13.44 4.45
N ARG A 213 6.11 -13.15 5.65
CA ARG A 213 6.39 -14.15 6.70
C ARG A 213 5.18 -14.97 7.12
N PHE A 214 3.97 -14.45 6.90
CA PHE A 214 2.71 -15.13 7.18
C PHE A 214 2.20 -15.97 6.02
N VAL A 215 2.88 -16.00 4.87
CA VAL A 215 2.42 -16.73 3.69
C VAL A 215 2.89 -18.18 3.72
N ARG A 216 1.97 -19.09 3.38
CA ARG A 216 2.20 -20.53 3.47
C ARG A 216 3.23 -21.04 2.47
N THR A 217 3.11 -20.67 1.19
CA THR A 217 3.96 -21.19 0.12
C THR A 217 4.42 -20.11 -0.87
N LYS A 218 5.50 -20.40 -1.62
CA LYS A 218 5.98 -19.53 -2.70
C LYS A 218 4.94 -19.36 -3.82
N LYS A 219 4.12 -20.39 -4.07
CA LYS A 219 3.01 -20.32 -5.02
C LYS A 219 1.93 -19.37 -4.52
N ASP A 220 1.58 -19.45 -3.23
CA ASP A 220 0.61 -18.55 -2.63
C ASP A 220 1.06 -17.09 -2.71
N LEU A 221 2.35 -16.86 -2.44
CA LEU A 221 2.98 -15.54 -2.57
C LEU A 221 2.88 -15.02 -4.01
N ALA A 222 3.23 -15.83 -5.00
CA ALA A 222 3.22 -15.44 -6.41
C ALA A 222 1.82 -15.04 -6.89
N ILE A 223 0.80 -15.83 -6.55
CA ILE A 223 -0.58 -15.54 -6.91
C ILE A 223 -1.05 -14.26 -6.22
N ALA A 224 -0.85 -14.15 -4.90
CA ALA A 224 -1.35 -13.01 -4.15
C ALA A 224 -0.65 -11.70 -4.51
N THR A 225 0.68 -11.73 -4.68
CA THR A 225 1.48 -10.56 -5.11
C THR A 225 1.12 -10.18 -6.55
N GLY A 226 0.97 -11.15 -7.46
CA GLY A 226 0.55 -10.89 -8.83
C GLY A 226 -0.82 -10.21 -8.90
N ILE A 227 -1.83 -10.75 -8.22
CA ILE A 227 -3.17 -10.15 -8.16
C ILE A 227 -3.12 -8.76 -7.52
N GLY A 228 -2.44 -8.64 -6.37
CA GLY A 228 -2.34 -7.38 -5.64
C GLY A 228 -1.75 -6.26 -6.50
N TRP A 229 -0.55 -6.44 -7.03
CA TRP A 229 0.14 -5.38 -7.77
C TRP A 229 -0.40 -5.19 -9.18
N VAL A 230 -0.59 -6.26 -9.96
CA VAL A 230 -0.93 -6.14 -11.38
C VAL A 230 -2.40 -5.77 -11.57
N VAL A 231 -3.30 -6.32 -10.76
CA VAL A 231 -4.74 -6.10 -10.91
C VAL A 231 -5.20 -4.99 -9.97
N ILE A 232 -5.06 -5.21 -8.66
CA ILE A 232 -5.71 -4.35 -7.66
C ILE A 232 -5.07 -2.96 -7.64
N TYR A 233 -3.74 -2.89 -7.55
CA TYR A 233 -3.06 -1.60 -7.51
C TYR A 233 -3.20 -0.82 -8.83
N SER A 234 -3.20 -1.50 -9.97
CA SER A 234 -3.49 -0.87 -11.26
C SER A 234 -4.89 -0.28 -11.29
N LEU A 235 -5.91 -1.03 -10.83
CA LEU A 235 -7.27 -0.53 -10.75
C LEU A 235 -7.39 0.67 -9.80
N VAL A 236 -6.71 0.64 -8.65
CA VAL A 236 -6.69 1.76 -7.71
C VAL A 236 -6.08 3.00 -8.36
N MET A 237 -4.91 2.89 -8.99
CA MET A 237 -4.28 4.05 -9.63
C MET A 237 -5.11 4.58 -10.80
N ILE A 238 -5.63 3.69 -11.64
CA ILE A 238 -6.48 4.08 -12.78
C ILE A 238 -7.79 4.71 -12.30
N ALA A 239 -8.40 4.20 -11.22
CA ALA A 239 -9.60 4.80 -10.66
C ALA A 239 -9.36 6.21 -10.06
N GLY A 240 -8.12 6.49 -9.64
CA GLY A 240 -7.74 7.81 -9.15
C GLY A 240 -7.53 8.85 -10.25
N GLY A 241 -7.12 8.43 -11.45
CA GLY A 241 -6.79 9.31 -12.58
C GLY A 241 -7.86 9.37 -13.64
#